data_AF-A0A965FS37-F1
#
_entry.id   AF-A0A965FS37-F1
#
_cell.length_a   1.000
_cell.length_b   1.000
_cell.length_c   1.000
_cell.angle_alpha   90.00
_cell.angle_beta   90.00
_cell.angle_gamma   90.00
#
_symmetry.space_group_name_H-M   'P 1'
#
loop_
_entity.id
_entity.type
_entity.pdbx_description
1 polymer ?
#
loop_
_entity_poly.entity_id
_entity_poly.type
_entity_poly.pdbx_seq_one_letter_code
_entity_poly.pdbx_strand_id
1 'polypeptide(L)' 'MVIKQLAYLVALAREEHFARAAKACNISQPTLSGAIRALEE' A
#
# COMPACT_ATOMS: atom_id res chain seq x y z
N MET A 1 7.86 6.56 9.20
CA MET A 1 7.04 5.32 9.20
C MET A 1 5.83 5.45 10.13
N VAL A 2 4.63 5.13 9.62
CA VAL A 2 3.32 5.16 10.30
C VAL A 2 2.66 3.78 10.17
N ILE A 3 1.96 3.29 11.20
CA ILE A 3 1.32 1.96 11.24
C ILE A 3 0.49 1.65 9.99
N LYS A 4 -0.19 2.66 9.43
CA LYS A 4 -1.02 2.52 8.21
C LYS A 4 -0.22 2.08 6.99
N GLN A 5 1.04 2.52 6.86
CA GLN A 5 1.90 2.15 5.73
C GLN A 5 2.26 0.66 5.79
N LEU A 6 2.51 0.11 6.98
CA LEU A 6 2.75 -1.32 7.16
C LEU A 6 1.52 -2.16 6.80
N ALA A 7 0.32 -1.67 7.11
CA ALA A 7 -0.92 -2.34 6.68
C ALA A 7 -1.06 -2.36 5.15
N TYR A 8 -0.65 -1.29 4.46
CA TYR A 8 -0.61 -1.24 3.00
C TYR A 8 0.43 -2.17 2.41
N LEU A 9 1.60 -2.31 3.06
CA LEU A 9 2.63 -3.29 2.66
C LEU A 9 2.10 -4.73 2.77
N VAL A 10 1.40 -5.06 3.86
CA VAL A 10 0.76 -6.37 4.02
C VAL A 10 -0.31 -6.61 2.94
N ALA A 11 -1.13 -5.61 2.63
CA ALA A 11 -2.12 -5.72 1.56
C ALA A 11 -1.47 -5.92 0.19
N LEU A 12 -0.37 -5.19 -0.10
CA LEU A 12 0.38 -5.36 -1.34
C LEU A 12 1.02 -6.75 -1.44
N ALA A 13 1.59 -7.26 -0.35
CA ALA A 13 2.16 -8.61 -0.32
C ALA A 13 1.11 -9.71 -0.53
N ARG A 14 -0.13 -9.51 -0.08
CA ARG A 14 -1.24 -10.47 -0.30
C ARG A 14 -1.78 -10.44 -1.71
N GLU A 15 -1.91 -9.25 -2.27
CA GLU A 15 -2.56 -9.04 -3.57
C GLU A 15 -1.59 -9.12 -4.75
N GLU A 16 -0.28 -8.99 -4.49
CA GLU A 16 0.82 -8.97 -5.47
C GLU A 16 0.62 -7.98 -6.63
N HIS A 17 -0.31 -7.03 -6.47
CA HIS A 17 -0.73 -6.09 -7.52
C HIS A 17 -1.24 -4.79 -6.91
N PHE A 18 -0.57 -3.68 -7.20
CA PHE A 18 -0.84 -2.36 -6.63
C PHE A 18 -2.31 -1.91 -6.76
N ALA A 19 -2.92 -2.09 -7.93
CA ALA A 19 -4.33 -1.71 -8.12
C ALA A 19 -5.30 -2.56 -7.27
N ARG A 20 -5.03 -3.86 -7.09
CA ARG A 20 -5.87 -4.74 -6.26
C ARG A 20 -5.70 -4.42 -4.77
N ALA A 21 -4.45 -4.22 -4.33
CA ALA A 21 -4.12 -3.81 -2.97
C ALA A 21 -4.76 -2.46 -2.61
N ALA A 22 -4.70 -1.47 -3.51
CA ALA A 22 -5.34 -0.18 -3.30
C ALA A 22 -6.87 -0.31 -3.17
N LYS A 23 -7.50 -1.14 -4.01
CA LYS A 23 -8.93 -1.45 -3.92
C LYS A 23 -9.27 -2.15 -2.59
N ALA A 24 -8.47 -3.11 -2.16
CA ALA A 24 -8.65 -3.82 -0.88
C ALA A 24 -8.51 -2.88 0.33
N CYS A 25 -7.67 -1.86 0.24
CA CYS A 25 -7.51 -0.82 1.26
C CYS A 25 -8.47 0.37 1.12
N ASN A 26 -9.38 0.35 0.13
CA ASN A 26 -10.31 1.43 -0.20
C ASN A 26 -9.61 2.80 -0.42
N ILE A 27 -8.51 2.79 -1.18
CA ILE A 27 -7.75 3.98 -1.55
C ILE A 27 -7.40 3.97 -3.04
N SER A 28 -6.87 5.10 -3.55
CA SER A 28 -6.31 5.15 -4.89
C SER A 28 -4.97 4.43 -4.97
N GLN A 29 -4.63 3.90 -6.15
CA GLN A 29 -3.32 3.27 -6.38
C GLN A 29 -2.13 4.24 -6.19
N PRO A 30 -2.18 5.51 -6.64
CA PRO A 30 -1.12 6.48 -6.34
C PRO A 30 -0.91 6.69 -4.82
N THR A 31 -1.98 6.68 -4.03
CA THR A 31 -1.89 6.78 -2.56
C THR A 31 -1.15 5.58 -1.97
N LEU A 32 -1.46 4.37 -2.44
CA LEU A 32 -0.77 3.15 -1.99
C LEU A 32 0.73 3.23 -2.37
N SER A 33 1.04 3.54 -3.62
CA SER A 33 2.43 3.61 -4.11
C SER A 33 3.27 4.66 -3.36
N GLY A 34 2.73 5.85 -3.10
CA GLY A 34 3.43 6.87 -2.31
C GLY A 34 3.69 6.43 -0.87
N ALA A 35 2.75 5.71 -0.27
CA ALA A 35 2.89 5.20 1.09
C ALA A 35 3.94 4.07 1.20
N ILE A 36 4.08 3.23 0.16
CA ILE A 36 5.13 2.20 0.08
C ILE A 36 6.49 2.85 -0.13
N ARG A 37 6.61 3.83 -1.04
CA ARG A 37 7.87 4.56 -1.25
C ARG A 37 8.37 5.23 0.04
N ALA A 38 7.47 5.82 0.82
CA ALA A 38 7.81 6.42 2.11
C ALA A 38 8.17 5.41 3.22
N LEU A 39 8.09 4.10 2.96
CA LEU A 39 8.67 3.05 3.82
C LEU A 39 10.09 2.65 3.38
N GLU A 40 10.44 2.87 2.11
CA GLU A 40 11.74 2.50 1.54
C GLU A 40 12.81 3.58 1.80
N GLU A 41 12.38 4.82 2.06
CA GLU A 41 13.20 5.95 2.52
C GLU A 41 13.38 5.96 4.05
#